data_AF-A0A381IAC2-F1
#
_entry.id   AF-A0A381IAC2-F1
#
_cell.length_a   1.000
_cell.length_b   1.000
_cell.length_c   1.000
_cell.angle_alpha   90.00
_cell.angle_beta   90.00
_cell.angle_gamma   90.00
#
_symmetry.space_group_name_H-M   'P 1'
#
loop_
_entity.id
_entity.type
_entity.pdbx_description
1 polymer ?
#
loop_
_entity_poly.entity_id
_entity_poly.type
_entity_poly.pdbx_seq_one_letter_code
_entity_poly.pdbx_strand_id
1 'polypeptide(L)'
;MRLGATWIPIKDIEKFIFETLKTPGYARWDIKVKFSNITSEWNVDGKSRDKGNDLAEMTFGTSRVNAYKLIEDALNLKETKVFDQIINPDGSKTSVLNKKETMLAGQKQELLKEEFKNWIFNDQERRNRLVKLYNERFNSIRNREYDGSNLSFEGMNTEIDLRPHQRNAIARSLYGGNTLLAHVVGSGKTFEMVASAMESKRLGMCSKSLFVVPNHLTGQIGREFMQLYPSANIMVADKKDFEPKNRKRFIGKIATGEYDAVVIGHTQFEKIPMSKEYQEKHIQDQINEIVNYVEEYKHDKNQNFTVKQLEKTKKKLETRLEKLNDDFKKDDVITFEELGVDMLFVDEAHNYKNLYLYTKMRNVAGIGQSEAFKSSDMFMKCRYMDEMTGGKGIVFATGTPVSNSMTELYTMQRYLQYESLKKNHLEHFDSWASTFGETQSSFELSPEGTGYRVKTRFLKFYNLPELMSMFKEVADIQTADMLNLPTPEANYEVIKTEPSEEQKEILKSLSERADDVRNRVVEPDVDNMLKITNDGKKLALDQRLINPLLPDNPGSKVNVCVKNVFSIWDKTKENKSTQLLFSDMSTPKGDGGFNIYDDIREKLVAMGIRKKKSPLSMKRILISKRMNFLQR
;
A
#
# COMPACT_ATOMS: atom_id res chain seq x y z
N MET A 1 -10.64 -23.30 2.52
CA MET A 1 -10.98 -22.98 1.12
C MET A 1 -12.07 -21.92 1.10
N ARG A 2 -12.14 -21.07 0.06
CA ARG A 2 -13.06 -19.92 0.00
C ARG A 2 -13.81 -19.87 -1.32
N LEU A 3 -15.08 -19.49 -1.24
CA LEU A 3 -15.88 -19.13 -2.40
C LEU A 3 -15.29 -17.83 -2.98
N GLY A 4 -14.86 -17.89 -4.25
CA GLY A 4 -14.24 -16.75 -4.96
C GLY A 4 -12.73 -16.87 -5.15
N ALA A 5 -12.08 -17.87 -4.54
CA ALA A 5 -10.67 -18.15 -4.80
C ALA A 5 -10.47 -18.53 -6.28
N THR A 6 -9.71 -17.72 -7.02
CA THR A 6 -9.62 -17.80 -8.49
C THR A 6 -8.88 -19.03 -9.00
N TRP A 7 -8.16 -19.73 -8.13
CA TRP A 7 -7.51 -20.99 -8.47
C TRP A 7 -8.48 -22.20 -8.52
N ILE A 8 -9.69 -22.05 -7.97
CA ILE A 8 -10.71 -23.12 -8.01
C ILE A 8 -11.30 -23.21 -9.42
N PRO A 9 -11.37 -24.40 -10.04
CA PRO A 9 -11.92 -24.55 -11.39
C PRO A 9 -13.38 -24.07 -11.50
N ILE A 10 -13.71 -23.40 -12.61
CA ILE A 10 -15.07 -22.88 -12.89
C ILE A 10 -16.13 -23.98 -12.77
N LYS A 11 -15.83 -25.19 -13.27
CA LYS A 11 -16.73 -26.35 -13.20
C LYS A 11 -17.07 -26.76 -11.77
N ASP A 12 -16.16 -26.58 -10.82
CA ASP A 12 -16.43 -26.87 -9.41
C ASP A 12 -17.39 -25.83 -8.81
N ILE A 13 -17.22 -24.55 -9.16
CA ILE A 13 -18.15 -23.50 -8.74
C ILE A 13 -19.55 -23.74 -9.33
N GLU A 14 -19.63 -24.08 -10.62
CA GLU A 14 -20.89 -24.41 -11.29
C GLU A 14 -21.58 -25.62 -10.64
N LYS A 15 -20.83 -26.70 -10.36
CA LYS A 15 -21.33 -27.89 -9.68
C LYS A 15 -21.83 -27.57 -8.27
N PHE A 16 -21.09 -26.74 -7.52
CA PHE A 16 -21.52 -26.26 -6.20
C PHE A 16 -22.87 -25.53 -6.26
N ILE A 17 -23.03 -24.59 -7.20
CA ILE A 17 -24.28 -23.84 -7.37
C ILE A 17 -25.44 -24.81 -7.64
N PHE A 18 -25.28 -25.73 -8.59
CA PHE A 18 -26.34 -26.63 -9.00
C PHE A 18 -26.72 -27.67 -7.94
N GLU A 19 -25.75 -28.17 -7.18
CA GLU A 19 -26.01 -29.13 -6.10
C GLU A 19 -26.64 -28.45 -4.88
N THR A 20 -26.14 -27.28 -4.49
CA THR A 20 -26.61 -26.55 -3.30
C THR A 20 -28.01 -26.00 -3.48
N LEU A 21 -28.28 -25.40 -4.65
CA LEU A 21 -29.60 -24.82 -4.96
C LEU A 21 -30.56 -25.85 -5.56
N LYS A 22 -30.12 -27.08 -5.82
CA LYS A 22 -30.88 -28.11 -6.53
C LYS A 22 -31.48 -27.59 -7.85
N THR A 23 -30.69 -26.83 -8.60
CA THR A 23 -31.12 -26.19 -9.85
C THR A 23 -31.75 -27.22 -10.79
N PRO A 24 -32.97 -27.01 -11.30
CA PRO A 24 -33.66 -27.97 -12.14
C PRO A 24 -32.97 -28.09 -13.51
N GLY A 25 -33.12 -29.27 -14.14
CA GLY A 25 -32.42 -29.58 -15.39
C GLY A 25 -32.62 -28.56 -16.51
N TYR A 26 -33.83 -27.99 -16.64
CA TYR A 26 -34.12 -26.96 -17.64
C TYR A 26 -33.33 -25.67 -17.40
N ALA A 27 -33.14 -25.25 -16.14
CA ALA A 27 -32.42 -24.03 -15.79
C ALA A 27 -30.90 -24.21 -15.88
N ARG A 28 -30.37 -25.43 -15.70
CA ARG A 28 -28.93 -25.73 -15.85
C ARG A 28 -28.40 -25.46 -17.26
N TRP A 29 -29.25 -25.51 -18.28
CA TRP A 29 -28.85 -25.18 -19.65
C TRP A 29 -28.60 -23.68 -19.83
N ASP A 30 -29.39 -22.85 -19.15
CA ASP A 30 -29.35 -21.39 -19.27
C ASP A 30 -28.41 -20.71 -18.25
N ILE A 31 -28.13 -21.36 -17.12
CA ILE A 31 -27.26 -20.82 -16.08
C ILE A 31 -25.82 -21.25 -16.34
N LYS A 32 -24.90 -20.29 -16.47
CA LYS A 32 -23.48 -20.54 -16.78
C LYS A 32 -22.59 -19.74 -15.85
N VAL A 33 -21.61 -20.38 -15.22
CA VAL A 33 -20.57 -19.68 -14.44
C VAL A 33 -19.41 -19.34 -15.37
N LYS A 34 -18.91 -18.10 -15.27
CA LYS A 34 -17.80 -17.58 -16.07
C LYS A 34 -16.82 -16.83 -15.18
N PHE A 35 -15.55 -16.88 -15.56
CA PHE A 35 -14.48 -16.10 -14.94
C PHE A 35 -13.61 -15.46 -16.03
N SER A 36 -13.34 -14.16 -15.91
CA SER A 36 -12.39 -13.47 -16.77
C SER A 36 -11.05 -13.34 -16.08
N ASN A 37 -9.99 -13.90 -16.66
CA ASN A 37 -8.65 -13.78 -16.10
C ASN A 37 -8.16 -12.32 -16.10
N ILE A 38 -8.52 -11.53 -17.13
CA ILE A 38 -8.06 -10.14 -17.29
C ILE A 38 -8.77 -9.16 -16.36
N THR A 39 -10.09 -9.26 -16.22
CA THR A 39 -10.80 -8.38 -15.28
C THR A 39 -10.83 -8.95 -13.87
N SER A 40 -10.39 -10.21 -13.71
CA SER A 40 -10.55 -11.01 -12.50
C SER A 40 -12.00 -11.02 -12.00
N GLU A 41 -13.00 -10.91 -12.88
CA GLU A 41 -14.42 -10.91 -12.50
C GLU A 41 -15.09 -12.26 -12.77
N TRP A 42 -15.92 -12.68 -11.82
CA TRP A 42 -16.84 -13.78 -11.96
C TRP A 42 -18.19 -13.28 -12.45
N ASN A 43 -18.86 -14.07 -13.27
CA ASN A 43 -20.22 -13.81 -13.70
C ASN A 43 -21.02 -15.11 -13.67
N VAL A 44 -22.26 -15.03 -13.19
CA VAL A 44 -23.21 -16.13 -13.27
C VAL A 44 -24.29 -15.71 -14.27
N ASP A 45 -24.27 -16.19 -15.50
CA ASP A 45 -25.32 -15.86 -16.46
C ASP A 45 -26.63 -16.60 -16.13
N GLY A 46 -27.77 -16.06 -16.58
CA GLY A 46 -29.06 -16.71 -16.42
C GLY A 46 -29.60 -16.76 -14.98
N LYS A 47 -29.07 -15.97 -14.03
CA LYS A 47 -29.44 -15.98 -12.58
C LYS A 47 -30.93 -15.92 -12.26
N SER A 48 -31.74 -15.43 -13.20
CA SER A 48 -33.19 -15.27 -13.06
C SER A 48 -33.98 -16.35 -13.80
N ARG A 49 -33.35 -17.42 -14.27
CA ARG A 49 -33.99 -18.53 -14.98
C ARG A 49 -34.58 -19.58 -14.04
N ASP A 50 -34.00 -19.72 -12.86
CA ASP A 50 -34.47 -20.62 -11.81
C ASP A 50 -35.47 -19.91 -10.88
N LYS A 51 -36.59 -19.44 -11.45
CA LYS A 51 -37.65 -18.74 -10.71
C LYS A 51 -38.54 -19.73 -9.97
N GLY A 52 -38.95 -19.38 -8.75
CA GLY A 52 -39.82 -20.21 -7.92
C GLY A 52 -39.10 -21.36 -7.22
N ASN A 53 -37.77 -21.32 -7.16
CA ASN A 53 -36.97 -22.23 -6.36
C ASN A 53 -36.80 -21.68 -4.95
N ASP A 54 -37.49 -22.28 -3.98
CA ASP A 54 -37.46 -21.87 -2.57
C ASP A 54 -36.04 -21.87 -1.98
N LEU A 55 -35.15 -22.78 -2.42
CA LEU A 55 -33.76 -22.77 -1.97
C LEU A 55 -33.04 -21.52 -2.44
N ALA A 56 -33.26 -21.10 -3.69
CA ALA A 56 -32.62 -19.94 -4.26
C ALA A 56 -33.24 -18.61 -3.81
N GLU A 57 -34.53 -18.58 -3.47
CA GLU A 57 -35.27 -17.35 -3.14
C GLU A 57 -35.49 -17.13 -1.63
N MET A 58 -35.47 -18.19 -0.81
CA MET A 58 -35.74 -18.10 0.65
C MET A 58 -34.62 -18.67 1.53
N THR A 59 -34.14 -19.88 1.22
CA THR A 59 -33.15 -20.56 2.09
C THR A 59 -31.78 -19.93 1.97
N PHE A 60 -31.26 -19.81 0.75
CA PHE A 60 -29.96 -19.19 0.45
C PHE A 60 -30.10 -17.81 -0.18
N GLY A 61 -31.31 -17.37 -0.49
CA GLY A 61 -31.61 -16.03 -0.98
C GLY A 61 -32.48 -15.24 -0.01
N THR A 62 -32.99 -14.13 -0.52
CA THR A 62 -34.00 -13.27 0.11
C THR A 62 -35.09 -12.97 -0.90
N SER A 63 -36.24 -12.48 -0.45
CA SER A 63 -37.32 -12.02 -1.34
C SER A 63 -36.90 -10.90 -2.30
N ARG A 64 -35.80 -10.20 -2.01
CA ARG A 64 -35.25 -9.10 -2.82
C ARG A 64 -34.08 -9.52 -3.71
N VAL A 65 -33.32 -10.54 -3.31
CA VAL A 65 -32.11 -10.98 -4.01
C VAL A 65 -31.97 -12.50 -3.93
N ASN A 66 -31.89 -13.16 -5.08
CA ASN A 66 -31.72 -14.61 -5.16
C ASN A 66 -30.29 -15.07 -4.87
N ALA A 67 -30.15 -16.35 -4.52
CA ALA A 67 -28.88 -16.96 -4.16
C ALA A 67 -27.83 -16.89 -5.29
N TYR A 68 -28.21 -17.03 -6.56
CA TYR A 68 -27.28 -16.91 -7.69
C TYR A 68 -26.58 -15.54 -7.74
N LYS A 69 -27.31 -14.46 -7.43
CA LYS A 69 -26.73 -13.13 -7.32
C LYS A 69 -25.82 -12.99 -6.11
N LEU A 70 -26.21 -13.54 -4.96
CA LEU A 70 -25.37 -13.55 -3.75
C LEU A 70 -24.06 -14.33 -3.97
N ILE A 71 -24.12 -15.47 -4.66
CA ILE A 71 -22.96 -16.27 -5.04
C ILE A 71 -22.06 -15.49 -6.00
N GLU A 72 -22.59 -14.85 -7.05
CA GLU A 72 -21.77 -14.00 -7.93
C GLU A 72 -21.07 -12.88 -7.14
N ASP A 73 -21.79 -12.20 -6.26
CA ASP A 73 -21.21 -11.13 -5.44
C ASP A 73 -20.12 -11.71 -4.52
N ALA A 74 -20.33 -12.90 -3.94
CA ALA A 74 -19.36 -13.57 -3.07
C ALA A 74 -18.10 -13.98 -3.83
N LEU A 75 -18.26 -14.56 -5.02
CA LEU A 75 -17.17 -14.89 -5.95
C LEU A 75 -16.33 -13.64 -6.30
N ASN A 76 -16.98 -12.47 -6.30
CA ASN A 76 -16.34 -11.19 -6.57
C ASN A 76 -15.89 -10.42 -5.33
N LEU A 77 -15.90 -11.02 -4.14
CA LEU A 77 -15.56 -10.34 -2.89
C LEU A 77 -16.35 -9.03 -2.69
N LYS A 78 -17.57 -8.98 -3.25
CA LYS A 78 -18.52 -7.87 -3.17
C LYS A 78 -19.60 -8.24 -2.17
N GLU A 79 -20.01 -7.25 -1.40
CA GLU A 79 -21.24 -7.34 -0.62
C GLU A 79 -22.44 -7.03 -1.50
N THR A 80 -23.51 -7.79 -1.34
CA THR A 80 -24.78 -7.48 -1.97
C THR A 80 -25.45 -6.33 -1.22
N LYS A 81 -25.70 -5.22 -1.93
CA LYS A 81 -26.44 -4.06 -1.39
C LYS A 81 -27.83 -4.00 -2.00
N VAL A 82 -28.84 -3.87 -1.15
CA VAL A 82 -30.24 -3.74 -1.55
C VAL A 82 -30.65 -2.27 -1.41
N PHE A 83 -31.21 -1.71 -2.48
CA PHE A 83 -31.69 -0.33 -2.50
C PHE A 83 -33.20 -0.28 -2.73
N ASP A 84 -33.86 0.66 -2.06
CA ASP A 84 -35.24 1.04 -2.30
C ASP A 84 -35.29 2.31 -3.14
N GLN A 85 -36.31 2.39 -4.01
CA GLN A 85 -36.55 3.56 -4.85
C GLN A 85 -37.59 4.44 -4.18
N ILE A 86 -37.21 5.64 -3.79
CA ILE A 86 -38.11 6.67 -3.26
C ILE A 86 -38.44 7.62 -4.40
N ILE A 87 -39.72 7.91 -4.60
CA ILE A 87 -40.17 8.93 -5.54
C ILE A 87 -40.15 10.25 -4.79
N ASN A 88 -39.33 11.18 -5.26
CA ASN A 88 -39.24 12.52 -4.73
C ASN A 88 -40.49 13.33 -5.15
N PRO A 89 -40.80 14.45 -4.44
CA PRO A 89 -41.93 15.30 -4.78
C PRO A 89 -41.91 15.88 -6.21
N ASP A 90 -40.72 15.99 -6.81
CA ASP A 90 -40.50 16.45 -8.19
C ASP A 90 -40.66 15.33 -9.24
N GLY A 91 -41.02 14.11 -8.82
CA GLY A 91 -41.14 12.93 -9.68
C GLY A 91 -39.82 12.21 -9.98
N SER A 92 -38.67 12.72 -9.52
CA SER A 92 -37.39 12.06 -9.66
C SER A 92 -37.28 10.86 -8.69
N LYS A 93 -36.49 9.83 -9.05
CA LYS A 93 -36.30 8.64 -8.23
C LYS A 93 -34.95 8.68 -7.53
N THR A 94 -34.94 8.57 -6.21
CA THR A 94 -33.73 8.44 -5.41
C THR A 94 -33.58 7.01 -4.89
N SER A 95 -32.36 6.48 -5.00
CA SER A 95 -32.03 5.14 -4.55
C SER A 95 -31.46 5.22 -3.13
N VAL A 96 -32.20 4.71 -2.14
CA VAL A 96 -31.80 4.70 -0.73
C VAL A 96 -31.43 3.29 -0.29
N LEU A 97 -30.31 3.14 0.41
CA LEU A 97 -29.84 1.82 0.87
C LEU A 97 -30.80 1.24 1.92
N ASN A 98 -31.39 0.08 1.63
CA ASN A 98 -32.17 -0.67 2.60
C ASN A 98 -31.23 -1.44 3.54
N LYS A 99 -31.00 -0.91 4.73
CA LYS A 99 -30.08 -1.49 5.72
C LYS A 99 -30.50 -2.90 6.16
N LYS A 100 -31.81 -3.13 6.34
CA LYS A 100 -32.34 -4.42 6.82
C LYS A 100 -32.16 -5.51 5.78
N GLU A 101 -32.60 -5.27 4.55
CA GLU A 101 -32.49 -6.24 3.45
C GLU A 101 -31.03 -6.48 3.06
N THR A 102 -30.19 -5.44 3.09
CA THR A 102 -28.74 -5.58 2.88
C THR A 102 -28.10 -6.47 3.96
N MET A 103 -28.50 -6.33 5.23
CA MET A 103 -28.02 -7.17 6.31
C MET A 103 -28.45 -8.64 6.13
N LEU A 104 -29.71 -8.88 5.76
CA LEU A 104 -30.22 -10.23 5.48
C LEU A 104 -29.48 -10.87 4.29
N ALA A 105 -29.29 -10.13 3.20
CA ALA A 105 -28.51 -10.60 2.05
C ALA A 105 -27.07 -10.97 2.45
N GLY A 106 -26.43 -10.17 3.30
CA GLY A 106 -25.11 -10.46 3.86
C GLY A 106 -25.08 -11.76 4.68
N GLN A 107 -26.06 -11.99 5.55
CA GLN A 107 -26.15 -13.25 6.32
C GLN A 107 -26.31 -14.47 5.41
N LYS A 108 -27.14 -14.37 4.37
CA LYS A 108 -27.31 -15.44 3.37
C LYS A 108 -26.05 -15.69 2.56
N GLN A 109 -25.31 -14.63 2.24
CA GLN A 109 -24.02 -14.73 1.57
C GLN A 109 -22.97 -15.47 2.44
N GLU A 110 -22.93 -15.21 3.75
CA GLU A 110 -22.07 -15.96 4.68
C GLU A 110 -22.48 -17.43 4.80
N LEU A 111 -23.78 -17.71 4.86
CA LEU A 111 -24.29 -19.10 4.84
C LEU A 111 -23.81 -19.85 3.59
N LEU A 112 -23.89 -19.22 2.40
CA LEU A 112 -23.39 -19.80 1.15
C LEU A 112 -21.87 -20.06 1.17
N LYS A 113 -21.09 -19.19 1.82
CA LYS A 113 -19.64 -19.40 1.99
C LYS A 113 -19.34 -20.59 2.89
N GLU A 114 -20.11 -20.80 3.96
CA GLU A 114 -19.97 -21.98 4.82
C GLU A 114 -20.39 -23.27 4.11
N GLU A 115 -21.52 -23.25 3.41
CA GLU A 115 -21.96 -24.40 2.60
C GLU A 115 -20.95 -24.77 1.53
N PHE A 116 -20.28 -23.79 0.91
CA PHE A 116 -19.21 -24.07 -0.04
C PHE A 116 -18.04 -24.85 0.59
N LYS A 117 -17.66 -24.51 1.83
CA LYS A 117 -16.63 -25.27 2.56
C LYS A 117 -17.10 -26.70 2.80
N ASN A 118 -18.29 -26.87 3.35
CA ASN A 118 -18.88 -28.19 3.63
C ASN A 118 -18.93 -29.04 2.35
N TRP A 119 -19.44 -28.46 1.27
CA TRP A 119 -19.54 -29.09 -0.05
C TRP A 119 -18.19 -29.57 -0.59
N ILE A 120 -17.09 -28.82 -0.39
CA ILE A 120 -15.75 -29.27 -0.78
C ILE A 120 -15.33 -30.51 0.00
N PHE A 121 -15.57 -30.53 1.31
CA PHE A 121 -15.08 -31.60 2.20
C PHE A 121 -15.96 -32.85 2.21
N ASN A 122 -17.21 -32.75 1.75
CA ASN A 122 -18.15 -33.86 1.66
C ASN A 122 -17.81 -34.89 0.56
N ASP A 123 -16.96 -34.52 -0.40
CA ASP A 123 -16.55 -35.37 -1.53
C ASP A 123 -15.03 -35.58 -1.50
N GLN A 124 -14.60 -36.83 -1.23
CA GLN A 124 -13.20 -37.19 -1.08
C GLN A 124 -12.38 -36.96 -2.36
N GLU A 125 -12.92 -37.30 -3.54
CA GLU A 125 -12.21 -37.18 -4.81
C GLU A 125 -12.00 -35.71 -5.17
N ARG A 126 -13.06 -34.91 -5.02
CA ARG A 126 -13.01 -33.44 -5.20
C ARG A 126 -11.98 -32.82 -4.27
N ARG A 127 -12.03 -33.18 -2.98
CA ARG A 127 -11.08 -32.69 -1.98
C ARG A 127 -9.64 -33.01 -2.38
N ASN A 128 -9.34 -34.27 -2.72
CA ASN A 128 -7.99 -34.70 -3.07
C ASN A 128 -7.46 -33.97 -4.33
N ARG A 129 -8.32 -33.81 -5.36
CA ARG A 129 -7.96 -33.07 -6.57
C ARG A 129 -7.66 -31.60 -6.28
N LEU A 130 -8.51 -30.93 -5.50
CA LEU A 130 -8.32 -29.51 -5.15
C LEU A 130 -7.10 -29.30 -4.24
N VAL A 131 -6.82 -30.22 -3.32
CA VAL A 131 -5.60 -30.19 -2.48
C VAL A 131 -4.35 -30.33 -3.35
N LYS A 132 -4.34 -31.28 -4.30
CA LYS A 132 -3.23 -31.43 -5.24
C LYS A 132 -2.99 -30.15 -6.04
N LEU A 133 -4.05 -29.59 -6.62
CA LEU A 133 -3.99 -28.34 -7.40
C LEU A 133 -3.45 -27.18 -6.55
N TYR A 134 -3.92 -27.06 -5.31
CA TYR A 134 -3.45 -26.02 -4.39
C TYR A 134 -1.97 -26.20 -4.06
N ASN A 135 -1.53 -27.42 -3.74
CA ASN A 135 -0.15 -27.70 -3.40
C ASN A 135 0.81 -27.46 -4.58
N GLU A 136 0.44 -27.89 -5.79
CA GLU A 136 1.23 -27.67 -7.00
C GLU A 136 1.43 -26.18 -7.29
N ARG A 137 0.44 -25.34 -6.99
CA ARG A 137 0.48 -23.90 -7.25
C ARG A 137 1.19 -23.10 -6.15
N PHE A 138 0.89 -23.39 -4.88
CA PHE A 138 1.28 -22.50 -3.77
C PHE A 138 2.20 -23.15 -2.74
N ASN A 139 2.23 -24.48 -2.65
CA ASN A 139 3.02 -25.23 -1.66
C ASN A 139 4.19 -26.00 -2.29
N SER A 140 4.62 -25.58 -3.48
CA SER A 140 5.72 -26.18 -4.24
C SER A 140 6.95 -25.25 -4.31
N ILE A 141 6.91 -24.13 -3.58
CA ILE A 141 7.98 -23.12 -3.55
C ILE A 141 8.98 -23.50 -2.46
N ARG A 142 10.25 -23.70 -2.86
CA ARG A 142 11.37 -23.87 -1.94
C ARG A 142 12.28 -22.66 -2.06
N ASN A 143 12.26 -21.80 -1.04
CA ASN A 143 13.12 -20.62 -1.01
C ASN A 143 14.60 -21.03 -0.96
N ARG A 144 15.42 -20.34 -1.75
CA ARG A 144 16.88 -20.48 -1.71
C ARG A 144 17.40 -19.84 -0.43
N GLU A 145 18.30 -20.53 0.25
CA GLU A 145 19.14 -19.95 1.30
C GLU A 145 20.38 -19.35 0.65
N TYR A 146 20.70 -18.12 1.05
CA TYR A 146 21.83 -17.37 0.53
C TYR A 146 22.91 -17.31 1.59
N ASP A 147 24.10 -17.81 1.25
CA ASP A 147 25.29 -17.75 2.07
C ASP A 147 26.34 -16.90 1.37
N GLY A 148 26.67 -15.77 2.00
CA GLY A 148 27.67 -14.82 1.51
C GLY A 148 29.04 -14.97 2.17
N SER A 149 29.29 -16.02 2.96
CA SER A 149 30.56 -16.19 3.69
C SER A 149 31.79 -16.16 2.78
N ASN A 150 31.63 -16.65 1.55
CA ASN A 150 32.70 -16.80 0.56
C ASN A 150 32.83 -15.63 -0.41
N LEU A 151 32.02 -14.57 -0.23
CA LEU A 151 32.16 -13.35 -1.04
C LEU A 151 33.45 -12.61 -0.65
N SER A 152 34.20 -12.21 -1.67
CA SER A 152 35.35 -11.31 -1.53
C SER A 152 34.94 -9.90 -1.92
N PHE A 153 35.15 -8.93 -1.03
CA PHE A 153 34.80 -7.53 -1.27
C PHE A 153 36.04 -6.73 -1.66
N GLU A 154 36.41 -6.80 -2.93
CA GLU A 154 37.65 -6.18 -3.43
C GLU A 154 37.52 -4.66 -3.49
N GLY A 155 38.51 -3.93 -2.99
CA GLY A 155 38.46 -2.47 -2.88
C GLY A 155 37.62 -1.94 -1.71
N MET A 156 36.99 -2.84 -0.94
CA MET A 156 36.32 -2.48 0.31
C MET A 156 37.36 -2.12 1.39
N ASN A 157 37.03 -1.14 2.21
CA ASN A 157 37.83 -0.74 3.36
C ASN A 157 38.01 -1.93 4.33
N THR A 158 39.27 -2.31 4.57
CA THR A 158 39.64 -3.48 5.38
C THR A 158 39.39 -3.32 6.88
N GLU A 159 39.17 -2.09 7.36
CA GLU A 159 38.80 -1.82 8.76
C GLU A 159 37.31 -2.11 9.04
N ILE A 160 36.50 -2.28 7.99
CA ILE A 160 35.06 -2.54 8.10
C ILE A 160 34.81 -4.00 7.77
N ASP A 161 34.26 -4.74 8.72
CA ASP A 161 33.79 -6.11 8.48
C ASP A 161 32.27 -6.16 8.42
N LEU A 162 31.75 -6.77 7.35
CA LEU A 162 30.33 -6.97 7.14
C LEU A 162 29.86 -8.17 7.95
N ARG A 163 28.77 -7.98 8.70
CA ARG A 163 28.14 -9.03 9.50
C ARG A 163 27.56 -10.14 8.60
N PRO A 164 27.36 -11.36 9.13
CA PRO A 164 26.84 -12.48 8.34
C PRO A 164 25.53 -12.18 7.59
N HIS A 165 24.57 -11.49 8.23
CA HIS A 165 23.30 -11.14 7.57
C HIS A 165 23.50 -10.17 6.39
N GLN A 166 24.46 -9.24 6.50
CA GLN A 166 24.78 -8.30 5.43
C GLN A 166 25.40 -9.04 4.24
N ARG A 167 26.33 -9.97 4.50
CA ARG A 167 26.94 -10.81 3.46
C ARG A 167 25.89 -11.67 2.75
N ASN A 168 24.95 -12.24 3.49
CA ASN A 168 23.86 -13.05 2.93
C ASN A 168 22.89 -12.20 2.10
N ALA A 169 22.58 -10.97 2.54
CA ALA A 169 21.79 -10.02 1.78
C ALA A 169 22.48 -9.63 0.46
N ILE A 170 23.80 -9.43 0.47
CA ILE A 170 24.57 -9.15 -0.74
C ILE A 170 24.58 -10.37 -1.67
N ALA A 171 24.83 -11.57 -1.14
CA ALA A 171 24.74 -12.82 -1.91
C ALA A 171 23.36 -13.02 -2.54
N ARG A 172 22.30 -12.63 -1.84
CA ARG A 172 20.94 -12.62 -2.39
C ARG A 172 20.80 -11.67 -3.57
N SER A 173 21.27 -10.44 -3.44
CA SER A 173 21.24 -9.47 -4.53
C SER A 173 22.06 -9.93 -5.75
N LEU A 174 23.16 -10.66 -5.56
CA LEU A 174 24.03 -11.14 -6.64
C LEU A 174 23.52 -12.41 -7.32
N TYR A 175 23.01 -13.37 -6.54
CA TYR A 175 22.65 -14.70 -7.04
C TYR A 175 21.15 -14.91 -7.22
N GLY A 176 20.33 -13.99 -6.70
CA GLY A 176 18.89 -13.98 -6.82
C GLY A 176 18.39 -13.19 -8.03
N GLY A 177 17.12 -12.81 -7.97
CA GLY A 177 16.55 -11.78 -8.84
C GLY A 177 16.44 -10.46 -8.09
N ASN A 178 15.47 -9.66 -8.50
CA ASN A 178 15.08 -8.46 -7.79
C ASN A 178 14.87 -8.74 -6.30
N THR A 179 15.38 -7.85 -5.46
CA THR A 179 15.51 -8.11 -4.02
C THR A 179 14.87 -7.00 -3.19
N LEU A 180 14.17 -7.39 -2.13
CA LEU A 180 13.72 -6.49 -1.07
C LEU A 180 14.53 -6.76 0.21
N LEU A 181 15.37 -5.80 0.58
CA LEU A 181 16.06 -5.73 1.87
C LEU A 181 15.11 -5.14 2.92
N ALA A 182 14.26 -6.00 3.46
CA ALA A 182 13.26 -5.72 4.50
C ALA A 182 13.89 -5.79 5.90
N HIS A 183 14.97 -5.05 6.11
CA HIS A 183 15.73 -5.11 7.36
C HIS A 183 15.41 -3.92 8.26
N VAL A 184 15.37 -4.14 9.57
CA VAL A 184 15.15 -3.09 10.58
C VAL A 184 16.12 -1.90 10.44
N VAL A 185 15.72 -0.73 10.90
CA VAL A 185 16.59 0.45 10.94
C VAL A 185 17.84 0.14 11.78
N GLY A 186 19.01 0.54 11.31
CA GLY A 186 20.28 0.25 11.97
C GLY A 186 20.90 -1.12 11.65
N SER A 187 20.27 -1.95 10.81
CA SER A 187 20.86 -3.24 10.38
C SER A 187 22.08 -3.12 9.46
N GLY A 188 22.33 -1.93 8.90
CA GLY A 188 23.41 -1.69 7.93
C GLY A 188 23.01 -1.80 6.46
N LYS A 189 21.73 -1.57 6.13
CA LYS A 189 21.20 -1.58 4.74
C LYS A 189 22.00 -0.74 3.74
N THR A 190 22.55 0.41 4.15
CA THR A 190 23.37 1.22 3.22
C THR A 190 24.56 0.42 2.73
N PHE A 191 25.29 -0.23 3.64
CA PHE A 191 26.48 -1.01 3.28
C PHE A 191 26.11 -2.24 2.44
N GLU A 192 24.96 -2.86 2.70
CA GLU A 192 24.43 -3.93 1.85
C GLU A 192 24.21 -3.45 0.42
N MET A 193 23.50 -2.32 0.22
CA MET A 193 23.25 -1.77 -1.12
C MET A 193 24.55 -1.36 -1.82
N VAL A 194 25.47 -0.69 -1.11
CA VAL A 194 26.76 -0.24 -1.66
C VAL A 194 27.62 -1.42 -2.08
N ALA A 195 27.80 -2.42 -1.21
CA ALA A 195 28.57 -3.61 -1.53
C ALA A 195 27.91 -4.43 -2.65
N SER A 196 26.58 -4.56 -2.66
CA SER A 196 25.85 -5.18 -3.78
C SER A 196 26.13 -4.46 -5.10
N ALA A 197 26.12 -3.13 -5.14
CA ALA A 197 26.41 -2.38 -6.37
C ALA A 197 27.85 -2.62 -6.87
N MET A 198 28.83 -2.52 -5.98
CA MET A 198 30.25 -2.68 -6.34
C MET A 198 30.56 -4.12 -6.76
N GLU A 199 30.05 -5.11 -6.04
CA GLU A 199 30.24 -6.51 -6.40
C GLU A 199 29.50 -6.89 -7.69
N SER A 200 28.27 -6.39 -7.91
CA SER A 200 27.57 -6.57 -9.19
C SER A 200 28.37 -6.01 -10.36
N LYS A 201 28.99 -4.83 -10.18
CA LYS A 201 29.84 -4.23 -11.22
C LYS A 201 31.12 -5.02 -11.45
N ARG A 202 31.82 -5.40 -10.38
CA ARG A 202 33.05 -6.20 -10.44
C ARG A 202 32.84 -7.55 -11.14
N LEU A 203 31.69 -8.19 -10.89
CA LEU A 203 31.32 -9.46 -11.51
C LEU A 203 30.73 -9.31 -12.93
N GLY A 204 30.63 -8.09 -13.46
CA GLY A 204 30.10 -7.82 -14.80
C GLY A 204 28.58 -8.02 -14.92
N MET A 205 27.84 -8.00 -13.80
CA MET A 205 26.38 -8.12 -13.77
C MET A 205 25.68 -6.79 -14.06
N CYS A 206 26.34 -5.66 -13.78
CA CYS A 206 25.86 -4.33 -14.11
C CYS A 206 27.02 -3.42 -14.53
N SER A 207 26.71 -2.37 -15.27
CA SER A 207 27.66 -1.35 -15.71
C SER A 207 27.52 -0.04 -14.91
N LYS A 208 26.29 0.36 -14.57
CA LYS A 208 26.00 1.63 -13.91
C LYS A 208 24.84 1.49 -12.92
N SER A 209 25.16 1.66 -11.64
CA SER A 209 24.16 1.64 -10.57
C SER A 209 23.57 3.02 -10.30
N LEU A 210 22.26 3.09 -10.03
CA LEU A 210 21.56 4.28 -9.57
C LEU A 210 20.96 4.05 -8.18
N PHE A 211 21.28 4.94 -7.24
CA PHE A 211 20.76 4.96 -5.88
C PHE A 211 19.74 6.09 -5.75
N VAL A 212 18.52 5.72 -5.36
CA VAL A 212 17.38 6.61 -5.18
C VAL A 212 17.05 6.65 -3.70
N VAL A 213 17.42 7.73 -3.03
CA VAL A 213 17.39 7.84 -1.56
C VAL A 213 16.57 9.05 -1.09
N PRO A 214 16.15 9.13 0.18
CA PRO A 214 15.51 10.34 0.69
C PRO A 214 16.36 11.60 0.42
N ASN A 215 15.73 12.68 -0.06
CA ASN A 215 16.45 13.88 -0.55
C ASN A 215 17.46 14.49 0.45
N HIS A 216 17.22 14.31 1.76
CA HIS A 216 18.08 14.85 2.81
C HIS A 216 19.25 13.92 3.17
N LEU A 217 19.28 12.70 2.61
CA LEU A 217 20.29 11.66 2.85
C LEU A 217 21.27 11.50 1.70
N THR A 218 21.10 12.12 0.53
CA THR A 218 21.99 11.93 -0.64
C THR A 218 23.47 12.13 -0.28
N GLY A 219 23.80 13.22 0.41
CA GLY A 219 25.16 13.50 0.86
C GLY A 219 25.66 12.57 1.98
N GLN A 220 24.77 12.01 2.80
CA GLN A 220 25.15 11.00 3.79
C GLN A 220 25.51 9.68 3.12
N ILE A 221 24.66 9.21 2.21
CA ILE A 221 24.89 7.98 1.44
C ILE A 221 26.18 8.09 0.64
N GLY A 222 26.47 9.23 0.02
CA GLY A 222 27.75 9.46 -0.66
C GLY A 222 28.96 9.31 0.25
N ARG A 223 28.89 9.80 1.50
CA ARG A 223 29.98 9.63 2.48
C ARG A 223 30.12 8.17 2.94
N GLU A 224 29.01 7.50 3.22
CA GLU A 224 29.00 6.08 3.61
C GLU A 224 29.53 5.19 2.48
N PHE A 225 29.22 5.53 1.22
CA PHE A 225 29.75 4.86 0.04
C PHE A 225 31.28 4.97 -0.02
N MET A 226 31.82 6.20 0.06
CA MET A 226 33.27 6.42 0.05
C MET A 226 33.99 5.87 1.29
N GLN A 227 33.30 5.76 2.42
CA GLN A 227 33.84 5.13 3.63
C GLN A 227 34.02 3.62 3.41
N LEU A 228 33.08 2.97 2.72
CA LEU A 228 33.13 1.54 2.44
C LEU A 228 34.02 1.22 1.24
N TYR A 229 33.97 2.00 0.17
CA TYR A 229 34.78 1.84 -1.05
C TYR A 229 35.46 3.19 -1.42
N PRO A 230 36.66 3.47 -0.87
CA PRO A 230 37.33 4.77 -1.04
C PRO A 230 37.75 5.10 -2.47
N SER A 231 37.91 4.08 -3.32
CA SER A 231 38.35 4.25 -4.72
C SER A 231 37.18 4.31 -5.71
N ALA A 232 35.92 4.25 -5.25
CA ALA A 232 34.77 4.25 -6.13
C ALA A 232 34.55 5.62 -6.81
N ASN A 233 34.28 5.61 -8.11
CA ASN A 233 33.91 6.80 -8.88
C ASN A 233 32.40 7.04 -8.80
N ILE A 234 31.95 7.77 -7.79
CA ILE A 234 30.52 8.05 -7.58
C ILE A 234 30.12 9.48 -7.94
N MET A 235 28.90 9.65 -8.43
CA MET A 235 28.27 10.95 -8.64
C MET A 235 27.15 11.16 -7.63
N VAL A 236 27.21 12.22 -6.82
CA VAL A 236 26.18 12.53 -5.81
C VAL A 236 25.46 13.81 -6.17
N ALA A 237 24.14 13.74 -6.31
CA ALA A 237 23.32 14.91 -6.63
C ALA A 237 23.15 15.85 -5.41
N ASP A 238 23.23 17.15 -5.69
CA ASP A 238 22.85 18.20 -4.78
C ASP A 238 21.47 18.80 -5.14
N LYS A 239 20.98 19.76 -4.33
CA LYS A 239 19.70 20.41 -4.59
C LYS A 239 19.70 21.31 -5.82
N LYS A 240 20.85 21.91 -6.17
CA LYS A 240 21.01 22.88 -7.26
C LYS A 240 21.07 22.19 -8.62
N ASP A 241 21.52 20.95 -8.66
CA ASP A 241 21.62 20.12 -9.87
C ASP A 241 20.28 19.94 -10.59
N PHE A 242 19.17 19.92 -9.84
CA PHE A 242 17.80 19.75 -10.39
C PHE A 242 16.99 21.04 -10.46
N GLU A 243 17.65 22.19 -10.36
CA GLU A 243 17.07 23.46 -10.80
C GLU A 243 16.88 23.42 -12.33
N PRO A 244 15.82 24.05 -12.89
CA PRO A 244 15.50 23.94 -14.30
C PRO A 244 16.67 24.23 -15.26
N LYS A 245 17.55 25.17 -14.89
CA LYS A 245 18.73 25.56 -15.68
C LYS A 245 19.84 24.50 -15.70
N ASN A 246 20.01 23.74 -14.62
CA ASN A 246 21.12 22.80 -14.43
C ASN A 246 20.75 21.36 -14.77
N ARG A 247 19.46 21.02 -14.67
CA ARG A 247 18.94 19.65 -14.82
C ARG A 247 19.39 18.97 -16.11
N LYS A 248 19.26 19.61 -17.28
CA LYS A 248 19.64 19.02 -18.57
C LYS A 248 21.14 18.65 -18.57
N ARG A 249 21.98 19.54 -18.04
CA ARG A 249 23.42 19.32 -17.92
C ARG A 249 23.75 18.20 -16.92
N PHE A 250 23.10 18.18 -15.77
CA PHE A 250 23.33 17.16 -14.74
C PHE A 250 22.95 15.76 -15.24
N ILE A 251 21.78 15.62 -15.85
CA ILE A 251 21.34 14.35 -16.41
C ILE A 251 22.23 13.93 -17.59
N GLY A 252 22.66 14.87 -18.44
CA GLY A 252 23.63 14.60 -19.51
C GLY A 252 24.95 14.04 -19.00
N LYS A 253 25.45 14.52 -17.85
CA LYS A 253 26.64 13.95 -17.21
C LYS A 253 26.43 12.51 -16.77
N ILE A 254 25.26 12.18 -16.22
CA ILE A 254 24.93 10.80 -15.83
C ILE A 254 24.98 9.89 -17.05
N ALA A 255 24.37 10.31 -18.16
CA ALA A 255 24.32 9.54 -19.39
C ALA A 255 25.72 9.28 -19.97
N THR A 256 26.55 10.32 -20.09
CA THR A 256 27.87 10.22 -20.76
C THR A 256 29.02 9.84 -19.85
N GLY A 257 28.84 9.87 -18.53
CA GLY A 257 29.89 9.58 -17.55
C GLY A 257 30.00 8.11 -17.19
N GLU A 258 31.23 7.62 -17.04
CA GLU A 258 31.53 6.29 -16.51
C GLU A 258 31.60 6.33 -14.98
N TYR A 259 30.45 6.18 -14.33
CA TYR A 259 30.34 6.13 -12.87
C TYR A 259 30.16 4.70 -12.38
N ASP A 260 30.69 4.38 -11.21
CA ASP A 260 30.36 3.14 -10.48
C ASP A 260 28.95 3.21 -9.93
N ALA A 261 28.59 4.37 -9.37
CA ALA A 261 27.25 4.63 -8.90
C ALA A 261 26.87 6.11 -9.03
N VAL A 262 25.58 6.36 -9.19
CA VAL A 262 24.98 7.69 -9.14
C VAL A 262 23.99 7.73 -7.98
N VAL A 263 24.05 8.74 -7.11
CA VAL A 263 23.17 8.90 -5.95
C VAL A 263 22.29 10.12 -6.14
N ILE A 264 20.97 9.91 -6.21
CA ILE A 264 19.98 10.98 -6.39
C ILE A 264 18.86 10.88 -5.35
N GLY A 265 18.17 12.01 -5.12
CA GLY A 265 17.02 12.08 -4.24
C GLY A 265 15.73 11.56 -4.88
N HIS A 266 14.78 11.04 -4.08
CA HIS A 266 13.45 10.61 -4.54
C HIS A 266 12.76 11.63 -5.46
N THR A 267 12.75 12.92 -5.08
CA THR A 267 12.09 13.96 -5.90
C THR A 267 12.83 14.29 -7.18
N GLN A 268 14.12 13.96 -7.25
CA GLN A 268 14.94 14.14 -8.44
C GLN A 268 14.71 13.00 -9.41
N PHE A 269 14.63 11.77 -8.90
CA PHE A 269 14.26 10.59 -9.69
C PHE A 269 12.87 10.74 -10.33
N GLU A 270 11.89 11.28 -9.61
CA GLU A 270 10.54 11.58 -10.14
C GLU A 270 10.53 12.61 -11.28
N LYS A 271 11.61 13.40 -11.45
CA LYS A 271 11.75 14.39 -12.54
C LYS A 271 12.40 13.83 -13.80
N ILE A 272 12.84 12.57 -13.79
CA ILE A 272 13.43 11.86 -14.93
C ILE A 272 12.33 10.94 -15.47
N PRO A 273 11.63 11.31 -16.56
CA PRO A 273 10.55 10.51 -17.10
C PRO A 273 11.08 9.32 -17.91
N MET A 274 10.22 8.32 -18.13
CA MET A 274 10.43 7.35 -19.21
C MET A 274 10.24 8.03 -20.58
N SER A 275 10.83 7.46 -21.64
CA SER A 275 10.57 7.88 -23.02
C SER A 275 9.07 7.77 -23.35
N LYS A 276 8.61 8.59 -24.29
CA LYS A 276 7.22 8.51 -24.76
C LYS A 276 6.98 7.19 -25.46
N GLU A 277 7.95 6.74 -26.24
CA GLU A 277 7.94 5.47 -26.95
C GLU A 277 7.71 4.30 -25.98
N TYR A 278 8.42 4.28 -24.84
CA TYR A 278 8.20 3.23 -23.84
C TYR A 278 6.86 3.38 -23.12
N GLN A 279 6.41 4.60 -22.82
CA GLN A 279 5.09 4.83 -22.22
C GLN A 279 3.96 4.36 -23.14
N GLU A 280 4.05 4.67 -24.44
CA GLU A 280 3.11 4.23 -25.48
C GLU A 280 3.15 2.71 -25.62
N LYS A 281 4.35 2.10 -25.76
CA LYS A 281 4.53 0.65 -25.81
C LYS A 281 3.88 -0.02 -24.59
N HIS A 282 4.14 0.48 -23.39
CA HIS A 282 3.61 -0.08 -22.15
C HIS A 282 2.07 -0.08 -22.11
N ILE A 283 1.43 1.00 -22.55
CA ILE A 283 -0.04 1.08 -22.63
C ILE A 283 -0.56 0.21 -23.77
N GLN A 284 0.13 0.18 -24.90
CA GLN A 284 -0.24 -0.61 -26.05
C GLN A 284 -0.16 -2.12 -25.76
N ASP A 285 0.84 -2.56 -25.00
CA ASP A 285 0.96 -3.96 -24.55
C ASP A 285 -0.22 -4.36 -23.67
N GLN A 286 -0.68 -3.47 -22.78
CA GLN A 286 -1.90 -3.68 -21.98
C GLN A 286 -3.16 -3.74 -22.87
N ILE A 287 -3.25 -2.91 -23.91
CA ILE A 287 -4.35 -2.97 -24.88
C ILE A 287 -4.30 -4.28 -25.68
N ASN A 288 -3.12 -4.68 -26.15
CA ASN A 288 -2.91 -5.89 -26.95
C ASN A 288 -3.28 -7.14 -26.14
N GLU A 289 -2.94 -7.18 -24.85
CA GLU A 289 -3.36 -8.26 -23.95
C GLU A 289 -4.89 -8.36 -23.85
N ILE A 290 -5.57 -7.22 -23.75
CA ILE A 290 -7.04 -7.17 -23.77
C ILE A 290 -7.59 -7.63 -25.13
N VAL A 291 -7.00 -7.19 -26.25
CA VAL A 291 -7.47 -7.52 -27.60
C VAL A 291 -7.28 -8.99 -27.91
N ASN A 292 -6.09 -9.55 -27.66
CA ASN A 292 -5.78 -10.96 -27.89
C ASN A 292 -6.76 -11.86 -27.12
N TYR A 293 -7.08 -11.49 -25.89
CA TYR A 293 -8.07 -12.20 -25.10
C TYR A 293 -9.49 -12.02 -25.65
N VAL A 294 -9.89 -10.82 -26.08
CA VAL A 294 -11.20 -10.68 -26.75
C VAL A 294 -11.27 -11.57 -28.00
N GLU A 295 -10.19 -11.70 -28.76
CA GLU A 295 -10.14 -12.54 -29.96
C GLU A 295 -10.15 -14.04 -29.68
N GLU A 296 -9.37 -14.51 -28.70
CA GLU A 296 -9.36 -15.90 -28.26
C GLU A 296 -10.76 -16.37 -27.82
N TYR A 297 -11.57 -15.46 -27.27
CA TYR A 297 -12.90 -15.75 -26.75
C TYR A 297 -14.06 -15.29 -27.66
N LYS A 298 -13.80 -14.68 -28.82
CA LYS A 298 -14.84 -14.35 -29.84
C LYS A 298 -15.53 -15.60 -30.39
N HIS A 299 -14.85 -16.75 -30.39
CA HIS A 299 -15.42 -18.03 -30.82
C HIS A 299 -16.33 -18.68 -29.77
N ASP A 300 -16.28 -18.21 -28.52
CA ASP A 300 -17.11 -18.68 -27.42
C ASP A 300 -18.34 -17.78 -27.26
N LYS A 301 -19.40 -18.05 -28.05
CA LYS A 301 -20.66 -17.25 -28.15
C LYS A 301 -21.33 -16.92 -26.81
N ASN A 302 -20.88 -17.54 -25.71
CA ASN A 302 -21.43 -17.35 -24.39
C ASN A 302 -20.80 -16.18 -23.61
N GLN A 303 -19.71 -15.51 -24.02
CA GLN A 303 -18.96 -14.58 -23.15
C GLN A 303 -19.21 -13.06 -23.34
N ASN A 304 -20.40 -12.65 -23.81
CA ASN A 304 -20.73 -11.24 -24.11
C ASN A 304 -20.52 -10.25 -22.95
N PHE A 305 -20.70 -10.67 -21.69
CA PHE A 305 -20.51 -9.80 -20.52
C PHE A 305 -19.04 -9.39 -20.32
N THR A 306 -18.12 -10.34 -20.47
CA THR A 306 -16.68 -10.14 -20.33
C THR A 306 -16.16 -9.16 -21.38
N VAL A 307 -16.62 -9.30 -22.63
CA VAL A 307 -16.22 -8.44 -23.76
C VAL A 307 -16.57 -6.98 -23.49
N LYS A 308 -17.79 -6.68 -23.02
CA LYS A 308 -18.22 -5.29 -22.76
C LYS A 308 -17.39 -4.59 -21.67
N GLN A 309 -16.95 -5.33 -20.65
CA GLN A 309 -16.08 -4.77 -19.61
C GLN A 309 -14.66 -4.51 -20.12
N LEU A 310 -14.12 -5.47 -20.88
CA LEU A 310 -12.83 -5.36 -21.53
C LEU A 310 -12.78 -4.19 -22.51
N GLU A 311 -13.84 -3.97 -23.30
CA GLU A 311 -14.00 -2.81 -24.18
C GLU A 311 -13.96 -1.49 -23.40
N LYS A 312 -14.59 -1.43 -22.21
CA LYS A 312 -14.55 -0.23 -21.37
C LYS A 312 -13.14 0.05 -20.83
N THR A 313 -12.42 -0.99 -20.42
CA THR A 313 -11.03 -0.86 -19.95
C THR A 313 -10.11 -0.46 -21.10
N LYS A 314 -10.23 -1.13 -22.25
CA LYS A 314 -9.54 -0.77 -23.50
C LYS A 314 -9.76 0.70 -23.86
N LYS A 315 -11.02 1.16 -23.89
CA LYS A 315 -11.34 2.56 -24.18
C LYS A 315 -10.67 3.56 -23.24
N LYS A 316 -10.53 3.22 -21.95
CA LYS A 316 -9.80 4.06 -20.99
C LYS A 316 -8.30 4.12 -21.28
N LEU A 317 -7.70 2.99 -21.67
CA LEU A 317 -6.29 2.92 -22.06
C LEU A 317 -6.06 3.66 -23.37
N GLU A 318 -6.95 3.52 -24.36
CA GLU A 318 -6.92 4.29 -25.62
C GLU A 318 -6.99 5.79 -25.35
N THR A 319 -7.91 6.26 -24.51
CA THR A 319 -7.96 7.68 -24.12
C THR A 319 -6.69 8.14 -23.38
N ARG A 320 -6.02 7.25 -22.63
CA ARG A 320 -4.74 7.57 -21.97
C ARG A 320 -3.61 7.67 -23.01
N LEU A 321 -3.61 6.78 -24.00
CA LEU A 321 -2.66 6.76 -25.13
C LEU A 321 -2.82 8.00 -26.00
N GLU A 322 -4.05 8.38 -26.37
CA GLU A 322 -4.34 9.61 -27.12
C GLU A 322 -3.80 10.86 -26.40
N LYS A 323 -4.02 10.97 -25.09
CA LYS A 323 -3.48 12.08 -24.29
C LYS A 323 -1.95 12.13 -24.27
N LEU A 324 -1.29 10.98 -24.27
CA LEU A 324 0.16 10.87 -24.34
C LEU A 324 0.70 11.39 -25.68
N ASN A 325 0.01 11.03 -26.76
CA ASN A 325 0.33 11.51 -28.11
C ASN A 325 0.09 13.03 -28.27
N ASP A 326 -0.93 13.59 -27.62
CA ASP A 326 -1.21 15.03 -27.66
C ASP A 326 -0.13 15.88 -26.94
N ASP A 327 0.59 15.29 -25.98
CA ASP A 327 1.69 15.91 -25.22
C ASP A 327 3.03 15.96 -26.01
N PHE A 328 3.00 15.81 -27.34
CA PHE A 328 4.17 15.79 -28.23
C PHE A 328 5.08 17.04 -28.18
N LYS A 329 4.71 18.12 -27.47
CA LYS A 329 5.36 19.44 -27.56
C LYS A 329 6.54 19.70 -26.60
N LYS A 330 7.26 18.69 -26.10
CA LYS A 330 8.43 18.88 -25.19
C LYS A 330 9.52 17.81 -25.39
N ASP A 331 10.26 17.89 -26.50
CA ASP A 331 11.30 16.91 -26.88
C ASP A 331 12.70 17.18 -26.30
N ASP A 332 12.80 17.87 -25.17
CA ASP A 332 14.09 18.41 -24.71
C ASP A 332 14.54 17.91 -23.32
N VAL A 333 13.96 16.80 -22.86
CA VAL A 333 14.22 16.18 -21.55
C VAL A 333 14.88 14.81 -21.73
N ILE A 334 16.06 14.63 -21.14
CA ILE A 334 16.74 13.32 -21.10
C ILE A 334 15.89 12.35 -20.28
N THR A 335 15.66 11.17 -20.84
CA THR A 335 14.79 10.11 -20.33
C THR A 335 15.56 9.13 -19.44
N PHE A 336 14.84 8.27 -18.72
CA PHE A 336 15.44 7.28 -17.83
C PHE A 336 16.30 6.25 -18.58
N GLU A 337 15.85 5.85 -19.77
CA GLU A 337 16.53 4.91 -20.65
C GLU A 337 17.90 5.44 -21.11
N GLU A 338 17.96 6.73 -21.44
CA GLU A 338 19.19 7.40 -21.87
C GLU A 338 20.25 7.52 -20.77
N LEU A 339 19.91 7.28 -19.50
CA LEU A 339 20.90 7.28 -18.41
C LEU A 339 21.86 6.09 -18.51
N GLY A 340 21.46 5.01 -19.19
CA GLY A 340 22.20 3.76 -19.26
C GLY A 340 22.38 3.10 -17.89
N VAL A 341 21.36 3.20 -17.02
CA VAL A 341 21.33 2.57 -15.70
C VAL A 341 20.78 1.16 -15.84
N ASP A 342 21.52 0.16 -15.35
CA ASP A 342 21.15 -1.25 -15.40
C ASP A 342 21.06 -1.92 -14.03
N MET A 343 21.31 -1.17 -12.96
CA MET A 343 21.04 -1.59 -11.58
C MET A 343 20.44 -0.43 -10.77
N LEU A 344 19.28 -0.66 -10.14
CA LEU A 344 18.51 0.34 -9.41
C LEU A 344 18.40 -0.04 -7.93
N PHE A 345 18.97 0.80 -7.05
CA PHE A 345 18.84 0.71 -5.60
C PHE A 345 17.87 1.78 -5.10
N VAL A 346 16.81 1.39 -4.40
CA VAL A 346 15.82 2.33 -3.87
C VAL A 346 15.75 2.20 -2.35
N ASP A 347 16.23 3.22 -1.66
CA ASP A 347 16.10 3.31 -0.21
C ASP A 347 14.76 3.93 0.18
N GLU A 348 14.23 3.54 1.33
CA GLU A 348 12.88 3.88 1.78
C GLU A 348 11.80 3.63 0.72
N ALA A 349 11.85 2.44 0.11
CA ALA A 349 10.94 2.02 -0.96
C ALA A 349 9.45 2.08 -0.56
N HIS A 350 9.15 2.09 0.74
CA HIS A 350 7.80 2.33 1.26
C HIS A 350 7.21 3.68 0.79
N ASN A 351 8.02 4.64 0.35
CA ASN A 351 7.57 5.89 -0.25
C ASN A 351 6.75 5.68 -1.55
N TYR A 352 6.94 4.55 -2.24
CA TYR A 352 6.28 4.19 -3.50
C TYR A 352 5.11 3.20 -3.33
N LYS A 353 4.65 2.95 -2.10
CA LYS A 353 3.63 1.93 -1.79
C LYS A 353 2.21 2.18 -2.33
N ASN A 354 1.91 3.39 -2.82
CA ASN A 354 0.58 3.79 -3.27
C ASN A 354 0.41 3.63 -4.80
N LEU A 355 0.71 2.45 -5.33
CA LEU A 355 0.47 2.14 -6.75
C LEU A 355 -1.03 2.01 -7.00
N TYR A 356 -1.49 2.57 -8.13
CA TYR A 356 -2.88 2.38 -8.53
C TYR A 356 -3.17 0.91 -8.84
N LEU A 357 -4.24 0.40 -8.23
CA LEU A 357 -4.71 -0.96 -8.43
C LEU A 357 -6.12 -0.89 -9.02
N TYR A 358 -6.28 -1.47 -10.20
CA TYR A 358 -7.62 -1.74 -10.70
C TYR A 358 -8.23 -2.86 -9.85
N THR A 359 -9.36 -2.57 -9.21
CA THR A 359 -10.10 -3.54 -8.41
C THR A 359 -11.60 -3.33 -8.55
N LYS A 360 -12.33 -4.44 -8.53
CA LYS A 360 -13.78 -4.47 -8.45
C LYS A 360 -14.31 -4.19 -7.04
N MET A 361 -13.46 -4.29 -6.02
CA MET A 361 -13.79 -3.97 -4.64
C MET A 361 -13.92 -2.47 -4.47
N ARG A 362 -15.09 -2.02 -3.99
CA ARG A 362 -15.35 -0.61 -3.72
C ARG A 362 -15.47 -0.40 -2.22
N ASN A 363 -14.96 0.75 -1.74
CA ASN A 363 -15.08 1.19 -0.35
C ASN A 363 -14.42 0.27 0.69
N VAL A 364 -13.42 -0.53 0.29
CA VAL A 364 -12.60 -1.30 1.21
C VAL A 364 -11.44 -0.42 1.70
N ALA A 365 -11.33 -0.25 3.01
CA ALA A 365 -10.25 0.54 3.59
C ALA A 365 -8.89 -0.10 3.31
N GLY A 366 -7.89 0.73 2.95
CA GLY A 366 -6.54 0.28 2.60
C GLY A 366 -6.29 0.16 1.08
N ILE A 367 -7.35 0.21 0.25
CA ILE A 367 -7.20 0.31 -1.20
C ILE A 367 -7.26 1.78 -1.64
N GLY A 368 -6.15 2.30 -2.16
CA GLY A 368 -6.11 3.63 -2.76
C GLY A 368 -6.88 3.65 -4.08
N GLN A 369 -7.84 4.58 -4.22
CA GLN A 369 -8.60 4.76 -5.46
C GLN A 369 -7.99 5.81 -6.40
N SER A 370 -7.01 6.58 -5.93
CA SER A 370 -6.31 7.60 -6.70
C SER A 370 -4.94 7.12 -7.13
N GLU A 371 -4.60 7.35 -8.40
CA GLU A 371 -3.27 7.06 -8.94
C GLU A 371 -2.24 8.05 -8.38
N ALA A 372 -1.22 7.55 -7.69
CA ALA A 372 -0.06 8.36 -7.31
C ALA A 372 0.95 8.32 -8.46
N PHE A 373 1.15 9.46 -9.12
CA PHE A 373 2.05 9.57 -10.28
C PHE A 373 3.43 8.96 -10.02
N LYS A 374 4.06 9.26 -8.88
CA LYS A 374 5.37 8.70 -8.49
C LYS A 374 5.40 7.18 -8.40
N SER A 375 4.31 6.54 -7.97
CA SER A 375 4.24 5.09 -7.86
C SER A 375 4.06 4.44 -9.22
N SER A 376 3.28 5.07 -10.11
CA SER A 376 3.12 4.64 -11.50
C SER A 376 4.43 4.82 -12.28
N ASP A 377 5.14 5.93 -12.10
CA ASP A 377 6.47 6.18 -12.68
C ASP A 377 7.49 5.12 -12.21
N MET A 378 7.57 4.85 -10.90
CA MET A 378 8.40 3.77 -10.37
C MET A 378 8.01 2.41 -10.97
N PHE A 379 6.72 2.13 -11.15
CA PHE A 379 6.27 0.86 -11.73
C PHE A 379 6.75 0.70 -13.17
N MET A 380 6.61 1.73 -14.01
CA MET A 380 7.11 1.69 -15.39
C MET A 380 8.63 1.48 -15.44
N LYS A 381 9.39 2.16 -14.57
CA LYS A 381 10.84 1.96 -14.46
C LYS A 381 11.20 0.56 -14.01
N CYS A 382 10.50 -0.01 -13.03
CA CYS A 382 10.71 -1.41 -12.64
C CYS A 382 10.44 -2.37 -13.80
N ARG A 383 9.37 -2.16 -14.58
CA ARG A 383 9.06 -3.00 -15.75
C ARG A 383 10.14 -2.90 -16.84
N TYR A 384 10.64 -1.70 -17.10
CA TYR A 384 11.74 -1.49 -18.03
C TYR A 384 13.02 -2.21 -17.57
N MET A 385 13.36 -2.08 -16.29
CA MET A 385 14.51 -2.77 -15.70
C MET A 385 14.34 -4.30 -15.76
N ASP A 386 13.14 -4.82 -15.52
CA ASP A 386 12.85 -6.26 -15.64
C ASP A 386 13.06 -6.75 -17.08
N GLU A 387 12.54 -6.02 -18.08
CA GLU A 387 12.70 -6.33 -19.50
C GLU A 387 14.17 -6.37 -19.92
N MET A 388 14.97 -5.42 -19.41
CA MET A 388 16.38 -5.29 -19.77
C MET A 388 17.29 -6.30 -19.04
N THR A 389 17.00 -6.61 -17.78
CA THR A 389 17.89 -7.39 -16.91
C THR A 389 17.42 -8.82 -16.64
N GLY A 390 16.23 -9.19 -17.12
CA GLY A 390 15.60 -10.47 -16.79
C GLY A 390 15.20 -10.56 -15.32
N GLY A 391 14.79 -9.43 -14.72
CA GLY A 391 14.35 -9.36 -13.32
C GLY A 391 15.49 -9.44 -12.29
N LYS A 392 16.65 -8.85 -12.60
CA LYS A 392 17.85 -8.85 -11.72
C LYS A 392 18.40 -7.45 -11.42
N GLY A 393 17.77 -6.40 -11.97
CA GLY A 393 18.28 -5.04 -11.92
C GLY A 393 17.75 -4.19 -10.76
N ILE A 394 17.00 -4.74 -9.79
CA ILE A 394 16.29 -3.93 -8.79
C ILE A 394 16.55 -4.42 -7.36
N VAL A 395 16.97 -3.51 -6.48
CA VAL A 395 17.10 -3.74 -5.04
C VAL A 395 16.36 -2.64 -4.29
N PHE A 396 15.31 -3.02 -3.58
CA PHE A 396 14.57 -2.12 -2.70
C PHE A 396 15.02 -2.33 -1.26
N ALA A 397 15.12 -1.25 -0.49
CA ALA A 397 15.46 -1.27 0.92
C ALA A 397 14.38 -0.53 1.72
N THR A 398 13.97 -1.11 2.85
CA THR A 398 12.99 -0.49 3.76
C THR A 398 13.05 -1.09 5.15
N GLY A 399 13.01 -0.24 6.18
CA GLY A 399 12.80 -0.66 7.57
C GLY A 399 11.40 -1.14 7.88
N THR A 400 10.43 -0.80 7.03
CA THR A 400 9.01 -1.10 7.21
C THR A 400 8.49 -1.79 5.94
N PRO A 401 8.71 -3.11 5.78
CA PRO A 401 8.31 -3.82 4.57
C PRO A 401 6.80 -3.83 4.33
N VAL A 402 6.02 -3.83 5.41
CA VAL A 402 4.55 -3.67 5.38
C VAL A 402 4.18 -2.74 6.52
N SER A 403 3.64 -1.57 6.18
CA SER A 403 3.29 -0.57 7.19
C SER A 403 1.90 -0.83 7.76
N ASN A 404 0.85 -0.98 6.94
CA ASN A 404 -0.54 -1.05 7.43
C ASN A 404 -1.60 -1.60 6.45
N SER A 405 -1.23 -2.05 5.24
CA SER A 405 -2.23 -2.50 4.26
C SER A 405 -1.76 -3.67 3.40
N MET A 406 -2.69 -4.58 3.12
CA MET A 406 -2.53 -5.70 2.20
C MET A 406 -2.05 -5.25 0.81
N THR A 407 -2.50 -4.07 0.38
CA THR A 407 -2.11 -3.47 -0.91
C THR A 407 -0.63 -3.13 -0.97
N GLU A 408 -0.01 -2.75 0.15
CA GLU A 408 1.41 -2.39 0.17
C GLU A 408 2.29 -3.61 -0.14
N LEU A 409 1.96 -4.76 0.47
CA LEU A 409 2.66 -6.02 0.21
C LEU A 409 2.50 -6.42 -1.26
N TYR A 410 1.27 -6.37 -1.78
CA TYR A 410 1.01 -6.67 -3.19
C TYR A 410 1.74 -5.72 -4.15
N THR A 411 1.79 -4.43 -3.83
CA THR A 411 2.54 -3.44 -4.61
C THR A 411 4.03 -3.75 -4.63
N MET A 412 4.64 -4.13 -3.50
CA MET A 412 6.03 -4.58 -3.47
C MET A 412 6.24 -5.84 -4.32
N GLN A 413 5.30 -6.78 -4.29
CA GLN A 413 5.36 -7.95 -5.16
C GLN A 413 5.27 -7.57 -6.64
N ARG A 414 4.41 -6.61 -7.01
CA ARG A 414 4.33 -6.12 -8.38
C ARG A 414 5.60 -5.41 -8.85
N TYR A 415 6.33 -4.74 -7.97
CA TYR A 415 7.60 -4.12 -8.32
C TYR A 415 8.72 -5.14 -8.54
N LEU A 416 8.76 -6.22 -7.76
CA LEU A 416 9.94 -7.10 -7.69
C LEU A 416 9.72 -8.51 -8.25
N GLN A 417 8.48 -9.00 -8.32
CA GLN A 417 8.14 -10.37 -8.74
C GLN A 417 6.93 -10.41 -9.69
N TYR A 418 6.82 -9.43 -10.60
CA TYR A 418 5.68 -9.33 -11.52
C TYR A 418 5.48 -10.60 -12.36
N GLU A 419 6.55 -11.17 -12.92
CA GLU A 419 6.47 -12.40 -13.73
C GLU A 419 6.00 -13.60 -12.90
N SER A 420 6.44 -13.70 -11.64
CA SER A 420 5.96 -14.74 -10.72
C SER A 420 4.46 -14.57 -10.42
N LEU A 421 3.99 -13.33 -10.23
CA LEU A 421 2.57 -13.06 -10.07
C LEU A 421 1.79 -13.45 -11.34
N LYS A 422 2.28 -13.12 -12.53
CA LYS A 422 1.65 -13.48 -13.81
C LYS A 422 1.56 -14.99 -13.99
N LYS A 423 2.66 -15.72 -13.77
CA LYS A 423 2.74 -17.18 -13.83
C LYS A 423 1.75 -17.88 -12.90
N ASN A 424 1.49 -17.29 -11.73
CA ASN A 424 0.55 -17.83 -10.74
C ASN A 424 -0.89 -17.31 -10.92
N HIS A 425 -1.18 -16.52 -11.95
CA HIS A 425 -2.47 -15.86 -12.19
C HIS A 425 -2.90 -14.91 -11.04
N LEU A 426 -1.93 -14.21 -10.46
CA LEU A 426 -2.07 -13.25 -9.37
C LEU A 426 -1.71 -11.81 -9.78
N GLU A 427 -1.57 -11.56 -11.08
CA GLU A 427 -1.27 -10.24 -11.68
C GLU A 427 -2.32 -9.17 -11.38
N HIS A 428 -3.55 -9.57 -11.06
CA HIS A 428 -4.60 -8.66 -10.64
C HIS A 428 -4.80 -8.70 -9.13
N PHE A 429 -4.99 -7.52 -8.54
CA PHE A 429 -5.17 -7.39 -7.10
C PHE A 429 -6.35 -8.21 -6.59
N ASP A 430 -7.45 -8.30 -7.34
CA ASP A 430 -8.63 -9.06 -6.92
C ASP A 430 -8.36 -10.57 -6.85
N SER A 431 -7.62 -11.11 -7.81
CA SER A 431 -7.20 -12.53 -7.82
C SER A 431 -6.27 -12.82 -6.64
N TRP A 432 -5.29 -11.93 -6.42
CA TRP A 432 -4.38 -12.01 -5.29
C TRP A 432 -5.10 -11.91 -3.94
N ALA A 433 -5.97 -10.92 -3.77
CA ALA A 433 -6.74 -10.70 -2.55
C ALA A 433 -7.74 -11.83 -2.28
N SER A 434 -8.32 -12.46 -3.30
CA SER A 434 -9.18 -13.65 -3.13
C SER A 434 -8.43 -14.89 -2.62
N THR A 435 -7.14 -14.97 -2.92
CA THR A 435 -6.30 -16.10 -2.53
C THR A 435 -5.74 -15.93 -1.12
N PHE A 436 -5.34 -14.70 -0.75
CA PHE A 436 -4.60 -14.44 0.49
C PHE A 436 -5.33 -13.54 1.50
N GLY A 437 -6.43 -12.90 1.13
CA GLY A 437 -7.06 -11.84 1.91
C GLY A 437 -8.47 -12.15 2.36
N GLU A 438 -8.84 -11.69 3.56
CA GLU A 438 -10.21 -11.65 4.06
C GLU A 438 -10.69 -10.24 4.30
N THR A 439 -11.78 -9.88 3.63
CA THR A 439 -12.54 -8.70 3.99
C THR A 439 -13.50 -9.03 5.11
N GLN A 440 -13.49 -8.23 6.17
CA GLN A 440 -14.49 -8.26 7.21
C GLN A 440 -15.12 -6.88 7.34
N SER A 441 -16.44 -6.85 7.46
CA SER A 441 -17.20 -5.65 7.75
C SER A 441 -17.50 -5.60 9.23
N SER A 442 -17.10 -4.50 9.86
CA SER A 442 -17.36 -4.24 11.28
C SER A 442 -18.07 -2.90 11.44
N PHE A 443 -18.91 -2.79 12.46
CA PHE A 443 -19.47 -1.50 12.87
C PHE A 443 -18.39 -0.73 13.63
N GLU A 444 -17.97 0.40 13.09
CA GLU A 444 -17.03 1.32 13.73
C GLU A 444 -17.78 2.59 14.13
N LEU A 445 -17.36 3.19 15.24
CA LEU A 445 -17.80 4.54 15.59
C LEU A 445 -17.42 5.49 14.45
N SER A 446 -18.35 6.32 14.01
CA SER A 446 -18.04 7.31 12.97
C SER A 446 -16.91 8.23 13.46
N PRO A 447 -16.03 8.76 12.57
CA PRO A 447 -14.92 9.64 12.97
C PRO A 447 -15.32 10.86 13.81
N GLU A 448 -16.61 11.21 13.78
CA GLU A 448 -17.21 12.36 14.45
C GLU A 448 -17.68 12.04 15.89
N GLY A 449 -17.56 10.79 16.33
CA GLY A 449 -17.89 10.37 17.70
C GLY A 449 -19.34 9.92 17.90
N THR A 450 -20.22 10.15 16.93
CA THR A 450 -21.65 9.78 16.99
C THR A 450 -22.07 8.83 15.87
N GLY A 451 -22.83 7.79 16.24
CA GLY A 451 -23.34 6.76 15.34
C GLY A 451 -22.30 5.74 14.83
N TYR A 452 -22.80 4.64 14.26
CA TYR A 452 -21.97 3.56 13.72
C TYR A 452 -21.97 3.54 12.19
N ARG A 453 -20.79 3.32 11.60
CA ARG A 453 -20.61 3.06 10.17
C ARG A 453 -20.09 1.64 9.98
N VAL A 454 -20.72 0.90 9.08
CA VAL A 454 -20.15 -0.36 8.60
C VAL A 454 -18.94 -0.03 7.75
N LYS A 455 -17.78 -0.54 8.14
CA LYS A 455 -16.53 -0.38 7.40
C LYS A 455 -15.96 -1.75 7.08
N THR A 456 -15.76 -1.98 5.79
CA THR A 456 -15.09 -3.17 5.29
C THR A 456 -13.59 -2.94 5.29
N ARG A 457 -12.84 -3.85 5.91
CA ARG A 457 -11.37 -3.82 5.94
C ARG A 457 -10.82 -5.20 5.58
N PHE A 458 -9.63 -5.24 5.00
CA PHE A 458 -8.81 -6.46 5.05
C PHE A 458 -8.31 -6.64 6.47
N LEU A 459 -8.86 -7.62 7.18
CA LEU A 459 -8.61 -7.79 8.62
C LEU A 459 -7.67 -8.96 8.90
N LYS A 460 -7.65 -9.97 8.02
CA LYS A 460 -6.86 -11.19 8.18
C LYS A 460 -6.25 -11.62 6.85
N PHE A 461 -5.05 -12.19 6.94
CA PHE A 461 -4.47 -13.00 5.87
C PHE A 461 -4.97 -14.45 6.01
N TYR A 462 -5.25 -15.07 4.88
CA TYR A 462 -5.49 -16.50 4.76
C TYR A 462 -4.33 -17.09 3.94
N ASN A 463 -3.96 -18.36 4.17
CA ASN A 463 -2.79 -18.97 3.52
C ASN A 463 -1.50 -18.14 3.73
N LEU A 464 -1.32 -17.61 4.95
CA LEU A 464 -0.17 -16.78 5.29
C LEU A 464 1.17 -17.50 5.06
N PRO A 465 1.35 -18.80 5.38
CA PRO A 465 2.59 -19.51 5.08
C PRO A 465 2.97 -19.46 3.59
N GLU A 466 2.01 -19.71 2.71
CA GLU A 466 2.22 -19.72 1.25
C GLU A 466 2.46 -18.31 0.71
N LEU A 467 1.69 -17.32 1.19
CA LEU A 467 1.96 -15.92 0.86
C LEU A 467 3.37 -15.52 1.27
N MET A 468 3.78 -15.89 2.48
CA MET A 468 5.11 -15.56 2.99
C MET A 468 6.21 -16.33 2.26
N SER A 469 5.98 -17.57 1.82
CA SER A 469 6.94 -18.32 1.00
C SER A 469 7.16 -17.63 -0.35
N MET A 470 6.08 -17.24 -1.05
CA MET A 470 6.15 -16.47 -2.31
C MET A 470 6.76 -15.07 -2.09
N PHE A 471 6.44 -14.39 -0.99
CA PHE A 471 7.02 -13.08 -0.68
C PHE A 471 8.53 -13.19 -0.40
N LYS A 472 8.96 -14.24 0.33
CA LYS A 472 10.36 -14.53 0.64
C LYS A 472 11.19 -14.97 -0.57
N GLU A 473 10.61 -15.17 -1.76
CA GLU A 473 11.38 -15.37 -2.99
C GLU A 473 12.13 -14.10 -3.39
N VAL A 474 11.59 -12.92 -3.08
CA VAL A 474 12.24 -11.62 -3.33
C VAL A 474 12.66 -10.90 -2.06
N ALA A 475 11.99 -11.13 -0.93
CA ALA A 475 12.28 -10.44 0.32
C ALA A 475 13.24 -11.20 1.25
N ASP A 476 14.25 -10.48 1.73
CA ASP A 476 15.04 -10.86 2.91
C ASP A 476 14.58 -10.01 4.10
N ILE A 477 14.09 -10.65 5.15
CA ILE A 477 13.43 -10.01 6.29
C ILE A 477 14.32 -10.20 7.52
N GLN A 478 14.81 -9.09 8.08
CA GLN A 478 15.65 -9.10 9.28
C GLN A 478 15.05 -8.18 10.34
N THR A 479 14.55 -8.78 11.43
CA THR A 479 14.01 -8.03 12.58
C THR A 479 15.10 -7.74 13.61
N ALA A 480 14.86 -6.80 14.53
CA ALA A 480 15.80 -6.51 15.62
C ALA A 480 16.10 -7.76 16.46
N ASP A 481 15.07 -8.57 16.74
CA ASP A 481 15.20 -9.82 17.50
C ASP A 481 16.04 -10.88 16.75
N MET A 482 15.91 -10.99 15.43
CA MET A 482 16.71 -11.93 14.63
C MET A 482 18.19 -11.56 14.63
N LEU A 483 18.48 -10.26 14.64
CA LEU A 483 19.84 -9.74 14.57
C LEU A 483 20.51 -9.56 15.93
N ASN A 484 19.77 -9.77 17.04
CA ASN A 484 20.22 -9.49 18.41
C ASN A 484 20.93 -8.14 18.51
N LEU A 485 20.33 -7.10 17.92
CA LEU A 485 20.92 -5.77 17.95
C LEU A 485 21.01 -5.30 19.41
N PRO A 486 22.11 -4.63 19.81
CA PRO A 486 22.27 -4.10 21.16
C PRO A 486 21.39 -2.84 21.35
N THR A 487 20.07 -3.03 21.29
CA THR A 487 19.08 -1.98 21.49
C THR A 487 18.61 -1.97 22.95
N PRO A 488 18.36 -0.78 23.53
CA PRO A 488 17.82 -0.70 24.89
C PRO A 488 16.40 -1.26 24.96
N GLU A 489 15.99 -1.80 26.12
CA GLU A 489 14.60 -2.19 26.36
C GLU A 489 13.68 -0.96 26.40
N ALA A 490 12.61 -1.01 25.61
CA ALA A 490 11.64 0.08 25.52
C ALA A 490 10.45 -0.16 26.48
N ASN A 491 10.17 0.83 27.33
CA ASN A 491 8.99 0.86 28.20
C ASN A 491 7.90 1.74 27.58
N TYR A 492 6.72 1.16 27.35
CA TYR A 492 5.58 1.84 26.75
C TYR A 492 4.51 2.17 27.80
N GLU A 493 4.17 3.45 27.93
CA GLU A 493 3.12 3.92 28.83
C GLU A 493 2.06 4.69 28.05
N VAL A 494 0.79 4.30 28.20
CA VAL A 494 -0.35 4.99 27.57
C VAL A 494 -1.07 5.84 28.59
N ILE A 495 -0.95 7.16 28.43
CA ILE A 495 -1.60 8.12 29.32
C ILE A 495 -2.98 8.49 28.76
N LYS A 496 -4.03 8.17 29.51
CA LYS A 496 -5.42 8.51 29.17
C LYS A 496 -5.82 9.83 29.83
N THR A 497 -6.58 10.65 29.11
CA THR A 497 -7.13 11.93 29.60
C THR A 497 -8.62 11.95 29.38
N GLU A 498 -9.38 12.39 30.39
CA GLU A 498 -10.83 12.57 30.26
C GLU A 498 -11.16 13.86 29.50
N PRO A 499 -12.22 13.88 28.67
CA PRO A 499 -12.66 15.09 27.99
C PRO A 499 -13.27 16.09 28.98
N SER A 500 -12.97 17.37 28.78
CA SER A 500 -13.61 18.47 29.52
C SER A 500 -15.08 18.64 29.12
N GLU A 501 -15.85 19.38 29.91
CA GLU A 501 -17.24 19.71 29.55
C GLU A 501 -17.30 20.53 28.25
N GLU A 502 -16.40 21.50 28.06
CA GLU A 502 -16.30 22.27 26.82
C GLU A 502 -15.95 21.38 25.63
N GLN A 503 -15.06 20.39 25.81
CA GLN A 503 -14.75 19.41 24.76
C GLN A 503 -15.97 18.56 24.40
N LYS A 504 -16.79 18.15 25.38
CA LYS A 504 -18.02 17.41 25.13
C LYS A 504 -19.04 18.24 24.35
N GLU A 505 -19.18 19.53 24.69
CA GLU A 505 -20.07 20.44 23.97
C GLU A 505 -19.60 20.69 22.53
N ILE A 506 -18.31 20.95 22.31
CA ILE A 506 -17.78 21.13 20.96
C ILE A 506 -17.89 19.83 20.16
N LEU A 507 -17.69 18.66 20.78
CA LEU A 507 -17.89 17.37 20.11
C LEU A 507 -19.35 17.18 19.67
N LYS A 508 -20.32 17.64 20.48
CA LYS A 508 -21.73 17.64 20.11
C LYS A 508 -22.01 18.52 18.89
N SER A 509 -21.46 19.74 18.83
CA SER A 509 -21.62 20.60 17.65
C SER A 509 -20.94 20.04 16.39
N LEU A 510 -19.80 19.36 16.53
CA LEU A 510 -19.16 18.63 15.42
C LEU A 510 -20.06 17.49 14.90
N SER A 511 -20.82 16.84 15.78
CA SER A 511 -21.79 15.82 15.39
C SER A 511 -22.96 16.41 14.61
N GLU A 512 -23.50 17.54 15.06
CA GLU A 512 -24.56 18.27 14.37
C GLU A 512 -24.11 18.71 12.95
N ARG A 513 -22.91 19.30 12.85
CA ARG A 513 -22.28 19.64 11.55
C ARG A 513 -22.14 18.43 10.64
N ALA A 514 -21.79 17.27 11.19
CA ALA A 514 -21.63 16.04 10.42
C ALA A 514 -22.96 15.54 9.86
N ASP A 515 -24.04 15.66 10.63
CA ASP A 515 -25.38 15.28 10.18
C ASP A 515 -25.91 16.26 9.13
N ASP A 516 -25.65 17.56 9.26
CA ASP A 516 -25.99 18.55 8.23
C ASP A 516 -25.29 18.28 6.89
N VAL A 517 -23.99 17.98 6.91
CA VAL A 517 -23.23 17.59 5.71
C VAL A 517 -23.77 16.30 5.10
N ARG A 518 -24.15 15.31 5.93
CA ARG A 518 -24.72 14.03 5.43
C ARG A 518 -26.09 14.24 4.79
N ASN A 519 -26.91 15.11 5.39
CA ASN A 519 -28.24 15.43 4.90
C ASN A 519 -28.23 16.45 3.75
N ARG A 520 -27.04 16.90 3.32
CA ARG A 520 -26.85 17.92 2.27
C ARG A 520 -27.58 19.23 2.60
N VAL A 521 -27.67 19.55 3.90
CA VAL A 521 -28.15 20.85 4.38
C VAL A 521 -27.09 21.92 4.14
N VAL A 522 -25.82 21.51 4.07
CA VAL A 522 -24.66 22.38 3.83
C VAL A 522 -23.89 21.89 2.62
N GLU A 523 -23.45 22.84 1.79
CA GLU A 523 -22.62 22.55 0.61
C GLU A 523 -21.18 22.13 1.01
N PRO A 524 -20.54 21.17 0.30
CA PRO A 524 -19.24 20.62 0.68
C PRO A 524 -18.06 21.62 0.74
N ASP A 525 -18.17 22.74 0.04
CA ASP A 525 -17.18 23.82 0.04
C ASP A 525 -17.25 24.66 1.33
N VAL A 526 -18.47 24.84 1.87
CA VAL A 526 -18.72 25.50 3.15
C VAL A 526 -18.26 24.62 4.31
N ASP A 527 -18.79 23.39 4.42
CA ASP A 527 -18.35 22.42 5.42
C ASP A 527 -18.33 21.00 4.85
N ASN A 528 -17.42 20.17 5.35
CA ASN A 528 -17.33 18.79 4.90
C ASN A 528 -16.69 17.89 5.96
N MET A 529 -16.83 16.59 5.74
CA MET A 529 -16.34 15.57 6.67
C MET A 529 -14.83 15.67 6.96
N LEU A 530 -14.01 16.18 6.02
CA LEU A 530 -12.58 16.36 6.25
C LEU A 530 -12.31 17.52 7.21
N LYS A 531 -13.01 18.66 7.04
CA LYS A 531 -12.92 19.80 7.97
C LYS A 531 -13.37 19.39 9.38
N ILE A 532 -14.52 18.72 9.49
CA ILE A 532 -15.07 18.24 10.77
C ILE A 532 -14.11 17.25 11.45
N THR A 533 -13.58 16.27 10.72
CA THR A 533 -12.61 15.31 11.26
C THR A 533 -11.32 16.01 11.72
N ASN A 534 -10.85 17.01 10.97
CA ASN A 534 -9.67 17.79 11.33
C ASN A 534 -9.91 18.62 12.61
N ASP A 535 -11.10 19.21 12.75
CA ASP A 535 -11.50 19.92 13.96
C ASP A 535 -11.63 18.97 15.15
N GLY A 536 -12.21 17.79 14.97
CA GLY A 536 -12.24 16.74 16.00
C GLY A 536 -10.84 16.34 16.49
N LYS A 537 -9.86 16.21 15.56
CA LYS A 537 -8.45 15.94 15.93
C LYS A 537 -7.80 17.08 16.70
N LYS A 538 -8.06 18.34 16.29
CA LYS A 538 -7.58 19.53 17.02
C LYS A 538 -8.16 19.55 18.42
N LEU A 539 -9.48 19.39 18.56
CA LEU A 539 -10.19 19.35 19.84
C LEU A 539 -9.65 18.27 20.77
N ALA A 540 -9.40 17.07 20.23
CA ALA A 540 -8.86 15.94 20.97
C ALA A 540 -7.42 16.15 21.45
N LEU A 541 -6.69 17.11 20.87
CA LEU A 541 -5.34 17.49 21.28
C LEU A 541 -5.38 18.66 22.27
N ASP A 542 -5.98 19.78 21.88
CA ASP A 542 -6.22 20.96 22.73
C ASP A 542 -7.36 21.82 22.14
N GLN A 543 -8.36 22.17 22.95
CA GLN A 543 -9.51 22.96 22.53
C GLN A 543 -9.14 24.36 22.03
N ARG A 544 -8.02 24.93 22.48
CA ARG A 544 -7.52 26.24 22.04
C ARG A 544 -7.10 26.26 20.57
N LEU A 545 -6.95 25.09 19.94
CA LEU A 545 -6.76 24.95 18.50
C LEU A 545 -8.03 25.21 17.67
N ILE A 546 -9.20 25.10 18.30
CA ILE A 546 -10.47 25.47 17.70
C ILE A 546 -10.74 26.95 17.97
N ASN A 547 -10.62 27.36 19.23
CA ASN A 547 -10.80 28.74 19.63
C ASN A 547 -9.75 29.13 20.70
N PRO A 548 -8.78 30.00 20.39
CA PRO A 548 -7.73 30.41 21.33
C PRO A 548 -8.23 31.08 22.62
N LEU A 549 -9.48 31.57 22.64
CA LEU A 549 -10.09 32.20 23.81
C LEU A 549 -10.61 31.19 24.84
N LEU A 550 -10.67 29.90 24.51
CA LEU A 550 -11.08 28.86 25.44
C LEU A 550 -10.05 28.67 26.57
N PRO A 551 -10.48 28.26 27.77
CA PRO A 551 -9.58 28.11 28.90
C PRO A 551 -8.54 27.01 28.66
N ASP A 552 -7.35 27.21 29.25
CA ASP A 552 -6.29 26.21 29.25
C ASP A 552 -6.58 25.13 30.32
N ASN A 553 -7.30 24.08 29.92
CA ASN A 553 -7.73 23.04 30.85
C ASN A 553 -6.52 22.26 31.41
N PRO A 554 -6.29 22.23 32.75
CA PRO A 554 -5.20 21.48 33.37
C PRO A 554 -5.20 19.96 33.12
N GLY A 555 -6.34 19.39 32.72
CA GLY A 555 -6.52 17.99 32.34
C GLY A 555 -6.35 17.70 30.84
N SER A 556 -6.04 18.71 30.02
CA SER A 556 -5.80 18.52 28.58
C SER A 556 -4.58 17.63 28.32
N LYS A 557 -4.55 16.97 27.15
CA LYS A 557 -3.39 16.15 26.74
C LYS A 557 -2.09 16.95 26.73
N VAL A 558 -2.14 18.21 26.30
CA VAL A 558 -0.96 19.09 26.28
C VAL A 558 -0.46 19.33 27.70
N ASN A 559 -1.33 19.68 28.65
CA ASN A 559 -0.92 19.94 30.02
C ASN A 559 -0.44 18.69 30.77
N VAL A 560 -1.09 17.56 30.54
CA VAL A 560 -0.66 16.26 31.09
C VAL A 560 0.71 15.88 30.51
N CYS A 561 0.92 16.09 29.21
CA CYS A 561 2.22 15.90 28.56
C CYS A 561 3.31 16.79 29.17
N VAL A 562 3.04 18.10 29.33
CA VAL A 562 3.97 19.05 29.97
C VAL A 562 4.36 18.60 31.38
N LYS A 563 3.36 18.22 32.20
CA LYS A 563 3.60 17.73 33.57
C LYS A 563 4.49 16.49 33.57
N ASN A 564 4.24 15.53 32.68
CA ASN A 564 5.03 14.31 32.59
C ASN A 564 6.45 14.58 32.10
N VAL A 565 6.62 15.43 31.08
CA VAL A 565 7.93 15.82 30.56
C VAL A 565 8.76 16.52 31.63
N PHE A 566 8.14 17.43 32.39
CA PHE A 566 8.79 18.10 33.52
C PHE A 566 9.18 17.11 34.62
N SER A 567 8.26 16.21 35.00
CA SER A 567 8.51 15.16 36.01
C SER A 567 9.68 14.25 35.62
N ILE A 568 9.73 13.80 34.36
CA ILE A 568 10.85 12.99 33.84
C ILE A 568 12.14 13.81 33.83
N TRP A 569 12.08 15.09 33.40
CA TRP A 569 13.25 15.96 33.36
C TRP A 569 13.85 16.18 34.75
N ASP A 570 13.01 16.40 35.75
CA ASP A 570 13.43 16.62 37.13
C ASP A 570 14.03 15.34 37.73
N LYS A 571 13.36 14.19 37.57
CA LYS A 571 13.86 12.88 38.00
C LYS A 571 15.18 12.46 37.34
N THR A 572 15.41 12.86 36.09
CA THR A 572 16.60 12.46 35.30
C THR A 572 17.64 13.58 35.16
N LYS A 573 17.54 14.60 36.02
CA LYS A 573 18.38 15.81 35.95
C LYS A 573 19.87 15.50 36.07
N GLU A 574 20.23 14.57 36.96
CA GLU A 574 21.59 14.07 37.19
C GLU A 574 22.13 13.28 35.99
N ASN A 575 21.31 12.37 35.45
CA ASN A 575 21.65 11.51 34.31
C ASN A 575 21.73 12.27 32.98
N LYS A 576 21.28 13.53 32.96
CA LYS A 576 21.26 14.40 31.78
C LYS A 576 20.48 13.82 30.59
N SER A 577 19.43 13.05 30.86
CA SER A 577 18.65 12.37 29.83
C SER A 577 18.04 13.33 28.80
N THR A 578 17.90 12.83 27.57
CA THR A 578 17.23 13.52 26.47
C THR A 578 15.83 12.95 26.27
N GLN A 579 14.85 13.84 26.17
CA GLN A 579 13.47 13.61 25.81
C GLN A 579 13.21 14.20 24.41
N LEU A 580 12.41 13.50 23.62
CA LEU A 580 11.95 13.93 22.30
C LEU A 580 10.43 14.01 22.34
N LEU A 581 9.87 15.14 21.94
CA LEU A 581 8.43 15.34 21.81
C LEU A 581 8.07 15.45 20.34
N PHE A 582 7.10 14.66 19.92
CA PHE A 582 6.56 14.68 18.57
C PHE A 582 5.12 15.14 18.59
N SER A 583 4.80 16.14 17.77
CA SER A 583 3.42 16.56 17.51
C SER A 583 3.24 16.72 16.01
N ASP A 584 2.26 16.04 15.43
CA ASP A 584 1.96 16.15 14.00
C ASP A 584 1.03 17.34 13.69
N MET A 585 0.50 18.00 14.72
CA MET A 585 -0.49 19.06 14.60
C MET A 585 -0.05 20.33 15.33
N SER A 586 -0.63 21.47 14.92
CA SER A 586 -0.39 22.78 15.53
C SER A 586 1.07 23.22 15.53
N THR A 587 1.69 23.15 14.35
CA THR A 587 3.09 23.51 14.19
C THR A 587 3.24 25.02 13.94
N PRO A 588 4.32 25.68 14.42
CA PRO A 588 4.50 27.13 14.22
C PRO A 588 4.46 27.51 12.73
N LYS A 589 3.66 28.54 12.41
CA LYS A 589 3.50 29.11 11.06
C LYS A 589 4.09 30.50 10.90
N GLY A 590 4.47 31.15 12.00
CA GLY A 590 5.02 32.52 11.99
C GLY A 590 3.95 33.62 11.82
N ASP A 591 2.67 33.27 11.94
CA ASP A 591 1.50 34.14 11.81
C ASP A 591 0.99 34.68 13.17
N GLY A 592 1.69 34.36 14.27
CA GLY A 592 1.29 34.75 15.64
C GLY A 592 0.10 33.95 16.20
N GLY A 593 -0.41 32.96 15.46
CA GLY A 593 -1.50 32.10 15.92
C GLY A 593 -1.07 31.16 17.06
N PHE A 594 -2.04 30.77 17.90
CA PHE A 594 -1.82 29.79 18.96
C PHE A 594 -1.27 28.49 18.37
N ASN A 595 -0.17 28.00 18.95
CA ASN A 595 0.41 26.73 18.57
C ASN A 595 1.00 25.96 19.76
N ILE A 596 0.97 24.64 19.67
CA ILE A 596 1.30 23.75 20.80
C ILE A 596 2.80 23.75 21.11
N TYR A 597 3.65 23.98 20.10
CA TYR A 597 5.10 24.00 20.30
C TYR A 597 5.50 25.16 21.20
N ASP A 598 4.94 26.34 20.91
CA ASP A 598 5.20 27.54 21.69
C ASP A 598 4.57 27.43 23.08
N ASP A 599 3.32 26.91 23.19
CA ASP A 599 2.63 26.67 24.47
C ASP A 599 3.38 25.69 25.39
N ILE A 600 3.76 24.51 24.89
CA ILE A 600 4.56 23.54 25.66
C ILE A 600 5.87 24.17 26.12
N ARG A 601 6.57 24.85 25.20
CA ARG A 601 7.85 25.49 25.51
C ARG A 601 7.70 26.56 26.59
N GLU A 602 6.68 27.40 26.51
CA GLU A 602 6.42 28.47 27.49
C GLU A 602 6.07 27.90 28.85
N LYS A 603 5.23 26.87 28.91
CA LYS A 603 4.88 26.18 30.16
C LYS A 603 6.09 25.50 30.81
N LEU A 604 6.92 24.81 30.02
CA LEU A 604 8.16 24.20 30.53
C LEU A 604 9.14 25.27 31.05
N VAL A 605 9.22 26.42 30.38
CA VAL A 605 10.04 27.55 30.84
C VAL A 605 9.50 28.14 32.14
N ALA A 606 8.18 28.31 32.25
CA ALA A 606 7.53 28.77 33.48
C ALA A 606 7.74 27.81 34.66
N MET A 607 7.82 26.50 34.39
CA MET A 607 8.19 25.48 35.38
C MET A 607 9.68 25.45 35.75
N GLY A 608 10.50 26.33 35.16
CA GLY A 608 11.92 26.51 35.54
C GLY A 608 12.93 25.90 34.57
N ILE A 609 12.50 25.35 33.43
CA ILE A 609 13.42 24.88 32.37
C ILE A 609 13.93 26.11 31.60
N ARG A 610 15.16 26.56 31.90
CA ARG A 610 15.73 27.81 31.37
C ARG A 610 15.70 27.91 29.83
N LYS A 611 15.17 29.03 29.32
CA LYS A 611 15.27 29.46 27.91
C LYS A 611 16.61 30.18 27.69
N LYS A 612 17.52 29.71 26.82
CA LYS A 612 18.67 30.52 26.35
C LYS A 612 18.99 30.34 24.86
N LYS A 613 19.41 31.46 24.25
CA LYS A 613 19.70 31.76 22.82
C LYS A 613 20.91 31.01 22.20
N SER A 614 21.28 29.81 22.65
CA SER A 614 22.42 29.04 22.13
C SER A 614 22.28 27.53 22.41
N PRO A 615 22.77 26.62 21.55
CA PRO A 615 22.15 25.32 21.26
C PRO A 615 22.23 24.22 22.33
N LEU A 616 22.67 24.48 23.56
CA LEU A 616 23.11 23.42 24.47
C LEU A 616 22.17 23.09 25.66
N SER A 617 21.21 23.93 26.03
CA SER A 617 20.27 23.58 27.14
C SER A 617 18.96 22.95 26.67
N MET A 618 18.48 23.28 25.47
CA MET A 618 17.34 22.60 24.81
C MET A 618 17.70 21.24 24.17
N LYS A 619 18.97 20.78 24.25
CA LYS A 619 19.36 19.44 23.78
C LYS A 619 18.67 18.29 24.54
N ARG A 620 18.07 18.57 25.70
CA ARG A 620 17.36 17.55 26.50
C ARG A 620 15.88 17.44 26.19
N ILE A 621 15.26 18.40 25.50
CA ILE A 621 13.85 18.35 25.14
C ILE A 621 13.72 18.95 23.75
N LEU A 622 13.67 18.08 22.73
CA LEU A 622 13.49 18.50 21.34
C LEU A 622 12.03 18.33 20.95
N ILE A 623 11.36 19.41 20.57
CA ILE A 623 10.02 19.36 20.00
C ILE A 623 10.17 19.42 18.48
N SER A 624 9.84 18.34 17.79
CA SER A 624 10.04 18.21 16.34
C SER A 624 8.71 18.08 15.59
N LYS A 625 8.63 18.64 14.38
CA LYS A 625 7.59 18.25 13.42
C LYS A 625 8.03 16.91 12.87
N ARG A 626 7.31 15.84 13.19
CA ARG A 626 7.38 14.50 12.58
C ARG A 626 8.75 14.12 11.99
N MET A 627 9.55 13.33 12.70
CA MET A 627 10.65 12.58 12.06
C MET A 627 10.12 11.25 11.56
N ASN A 628 10.01 11.10 10.23
CA ASN A 628 10.37 9.82 9.64
C ASN A 628 11.87 9.63 9.94
N PHE A 629 12.24 8.48 10.49
CA PHE A 629 13.58 8.09 10.93
C PHE A 629 14.08 8.68 12.25
N LEU A 630 13.70 8.06 13.37
CA LEU A 630 14.58 7.75 14.49
C LEU A 630 13.86 6.72 15.38
N GLN A 631 13.98 5.43 15.05
CA GLN A 631 13.94 4.40 16.08
C GLN A 631 15.35 4.37 16.69
N ARG A 632 15.43 4.65 17.99
CA ARG A 632 16.57 4.26 18.81
C ARG A 632 16.31 2.88 19.37
#